data_AF-A0A7S0TGK8-F1
#
_entry.id   AF-A0A7S0TGK8-F1
#
_cell.length_a   1.000
_cell.length_b   1.000
_cell.length_c   1.000
_cell.angle_alpha   90.00
_cell.angle_beta   90.00
_cell.angle_gamma   90.00
#
_symmetry.space_group_name_H-M   'P 1'
#
loop_
_entity.id
_entity.type
_entity.pdbx_description
1 polymer ?
#
loop_
_entity_poly.entity_id
_entity_poly.type
_entity_poly.pdbx_seq_one_letter_code
_entity_poly.pdbx_strand_id
1 'polypeptide(L)'
;TSQHRISGAPQPYMSLEVEKIAVFNTNSQWQEVTDLGKIHVINESSGEALGFKRLIVSGLTLHVLDSAQIPFSSSTDPAQPCLVFSDVRIVGGLAAKRRTADWKLLSYKAEVEVQELR
;
A
#
# COMPACT_ATOMS: atom_id res chain seq x y z
N THR A 1 -42.66 -9.32 -23.99
CA THR A 1 -41.64 -8.49 -23.31
C THR A 1 -40.94 -9.37 -22.29
N SER A 2 -39.79 -9.92 -22.66
CA SER A 2 -39.02 -10.84 -21.81
C SER A 2 -38.22 -10.01 -20.80
N GLN A 3 -38.53 -10.12 -19.51
CA GLN A 3 -37.77 -9.47 -18.45
C GLN A 3 -36.50 -10.29 -18.21
N HIS A 4 -35.35 -9.78 -18.65
CA HIS A 4 -34.06 -10.21 -18.14
C HIS A 4 -33.96 -9.77 -16.67
N ARG A 5 -34.24 -10.68 -15.73
CA ARG A 5 -33.71 -10.56 -14.37
C ARG A 5 -32.21 -10.77 -14.48
N ILE A 6 -31.44 -9.69 -14.47
CA ILE A 6 -30.02 -9.75 -14.11
C ILE A 6 -30.04 -10.09 -12.62
N SER A 7 -29.77 -11.35 -12.30
CA SER A 7 -29.55 -11.79 -10.93
C SER A 7 -28.40 -10.96 -10.36
N GLY A 8 -28.68 -10.13 -9.36
CA GLY A 8 -27.67 -9.40 -8.59
C GLY A 8 -26.89 -10.36 -7.70
N ALA A 9 -26.12 -11.28 -8.31
CA ALA A 9 -25.11 -12.02 -7.58
C ALA A 9 -24.13 -10.99 -6.99
N PRO A 10 -23.84 -11.05 -5.68
CA PRO A 10 -22.92 -10.10 -5.07
C PRO A 10 -21.58 -10.20 -5.78
N GLN A 11 -21.08 -9.07 -6.30
CA GLN A 11 -19.78 -9.06 -6.96
C GLN A 11 -18.71 -9.24 -5.89
N PRO A 12 -17.63 -9.99 -6.20
CA PRO A 12 -16.49 -10.08 -5.30
C PRO A 12 -16.02 -8.67 -4.95
N TYR A 13 -15.87 -8.42 -3.66
CA TYR A 13 -15.53 -7.10 -3.12
C TYR A 13 -14.33 -7.24 -2.20
N MET A 14 -13.44 -6.25 -2.27
CA MET A 14 -12.27 -6.15 -1.41
C MET A 14 -12.21 -4.72 -0.85
N SER A 15 -12.12 -4.59 0.47
CA SER A 15 -11.87 -3.33 1.17
C SER A 15 -10.52 -3.40 1.85
N LEU A 16 -9.65 -2.43 1.58
CA LEU A 16 -8.42 -2.21 2.32
C LEU A 16 -8.55 -0.89 3.07
N GLU A 17 -8.57 -0.97 4.39
CA GLU A 17 -8.66 0.18 5.28
C GLU A 17 -7.28 0.47 5.86
N VAL A 18 -6.96 1.75 5.96
CA VAL A 18 -5.68 2.23 6.48
C VAL A 18 -5.98 3.36 7.45
N GLU A 19 -5.59 3.20 8.71
CA GLU A 19 -5.73 4.27 9.70
C GLU A 19 -4.74 5.41 9.43
N LYS A 20 -3.46 5.07 9.22
CA LYS A 20 -2.41 6.07 9.07
C LYS A 20 -1.32 5.64 8.12
N ILE A 21 -0.91 6.58 7.26
CA ILE A 21 0.29 6.49 6.43
C ILE A 21 1.21 7.64 6.81
N ALA A 22 2.46 7.33 7.15
CA ALA A 22 3.50 8.32 7.38
C ALA A 22 4.71 8.03 6.49
N VAL A 23 5.22 9.08 5.84
CA VAL A 23 6.38 9.00 4.94
C VAL A 23 7.40 10.03 5.38
N PHE A 24 8.62 9.57 5.64
CA PHE A 24 9.73 10.39 6.10
C PHE A 24 10.82 10.38 5.04
N ASN A 25 11.44 11.54 4.79
CA ASN A 25 12.69 11.56 4.05
C ASN A 25 13.81 11.08 4.97
N THR A 26 14.70 10.23 4.47
CA THR A 26 15.81 9.72 5.27
C THR A 26 17.13 9.85 4.53
N ASN A 27 18.23 9.65 5.26
CA ASN A 27 19.53 9.36 4.66
C ASN A 27 19.69 7.85 4.39
N SER A 28 20.87 7.44 3.93
CA SER A 28 21.22 6.03 3.67
C SER A 28 21.31 5.15 4.92
N GLN A 29 21.26 5.76 6.11
CA GLN A 29 21.24 5.09 7.42
C GLN A 29 19.83 5.08 8.03
N TRP A 30 18.79 5.39 7.25
CA TRP A 30 17.38 5.43 7.67
C TRP A 30 17.06 6.45 8.78
N GLN A 31 17.93 7.43 8.99
CA GLN A 31 17.68 8.54 9.90
C GLN A 31 16.91 9.63 9.17
N GLU A 32 15.93 10.22 9.86
CA GLU A 32 15.08 11.26 9.30
C GLU A 32 15.88 12.52 8.93
N VAL A 33 15.58 13.08 7.76
CA VAL A 33 16.17 14.30 7.23
C VAL A 33 15.07 15.32 7.02
N THR A 34 15.12 16.41 7.77
CA THR A 34 14.15 17.53 7.68
C THR A 34 14.61 18.63 6.72
N ASP A 35 15.91 18.69 6.41
CA ASP A 35 16.48 19.64 5.47
C ASP A 35 16.18 19.22 4.02
N LEU A 36 15.32 19.99 3.34
CA LEU A 36 14.93 19.73 1.96
C LEU A 36 16.12 19.68 0.98
N GLY A 37 17.19 20.42 1.28
CA GLY A 37 18.41 20.44 0.46
C GLY A 37 19.23 19.15 0.54
N LYS A 38 18.92 18.25 1.49
CA LYS A 38 19.68 17.01 1.75
C LYS A 38 18.89 15.73 1.48
N ILE A 39 17.70 15.83 0.88
CA ILE A 39 16.85 14.65 0.58
C ILE A 39 17.48 13.77 -0.50
N HIS A 40 18.27 14.36 -1.40
CA HIS A 40 18.91 13.64 -2.49
C HIS A 40 20.43 13.75 -2.42
N VAL A 41 21.11 12.64 -2.65
CA VAL A 41 22.54 12.62 -2.97
C VAL A 41 22.66 12.64 -4.48
N ILE A 42 23.15 13.76 -5.04
CA ILE A 42 23.30 13.96 -6.47
C ILE A 42 24.75 13.65 -6.87
N ASN A 43 24.91 12.76 -7.85
CA ASN A 43 26.18 12.53 -8.52
C ASN A 43 26.15 13.23 -9.89
N GLU A 44 26.80 14.39 -9.98
CA GLU A 44 26.85 15.20 -11.20
C GLU A 44 27.56 14.48 -12.36
N SER A 45 28.56 13.64 -12.06
CA SER A 45 29.32 12.92 -13.09
C SER A 45 28.49 11.84 -13.82
N SER A 46 27.56 11.20 -13.12
CA SER A 46 26.68 10.17 -13.68
C SER A 46 25.30 10.69 -14.06
N GLY A 47 24.93 11.92 -13.64
CA GLY A 47 23.58 12.44 -13.80
C GLY A 47 22.54 11.65 -13.00
N GLU A 48 22.94 11.08 -11.86
CA GLU A 48 22.07 10.26 -11.01
C GLU A 48 21.80 10.95 -9.67
N ALA A 49 20.59 10.76 -9.15
CA ALA A 49 20.17 11.18 -7.82
C ALA A 49 19.70 9.96 -7.02
N LEU A 50 20.19 9.83 -5.79
CA LEU A 50 19.73 8.83 -4.82
C LEU A 50 18.88 9.50 -3.76
N GLY A 51 17.70 8.95 -3.48
CA GLY A 51 16.83 9.38 -2.39
C GLY A 51 16.40 8.21 -1.51
N PHE A 52 16.20 8.48 -0.23
CA PHE A 52 15.79 7.47 0.74
C PHE A 52 14.52 7.95 1.47
N LYS A 53 13.60 7.03 1.70
CA LYS A 53 12.37 7.28 2.43
C LYS A 53 12.08 6.16 3.40
N ARG A 54 11.50 6.49 4.55
CA ARG A 54 10.90 5.51 5.46
C ARG A 54 9.39 5.61 5.38
N LEU A 55 8.72 4.47 5.24
CA LEU A 55 7.27 4.33 5.22
C LEU A 55 6.82 3.65 6.52
N ILE A 56 5.76 4.18 7.12
CA ILE A 56 5.03 3.55 8.22
C ILE A 56 3.55 3.55 7.84
N VAL A 57 2.97 2.37 7.72
CA VAL A 57 1.52 2.15 7.58
C VAL A 57 1.04 1.52 8.87
N SER A 58 -0.03 2.04 9.48
CA SER A 58 -0.58 1.55 10.74
C SER A 58 -2.09 1.38 10.62
N GLY A 59 -2.63 0.41 11.36
CA GLY A 59 -4.05 0.05 11.30
C GLY A 59 -4.48 -0.44 9.92
N LEU A 60 -3.67 -1.29 9.27
CA LEU A 60 -4.03 -1.89 8.00
C LEU A 60 -4.99 -3.06 8.23
N THR A 61 -6.17 -2.98 7.62
CA THR A 61 -7.23 -3.98 7.74
C THR A 61 -7.75 -4.36 6.36
N LEU A 62 -7.89 -5.66 6.10
CA LEU A 62 -8.39 -6.19 4.83
C LEU A 62 -9.68 -6.98 5.04
N HIS A 63 -10.74 -6.58 4.35
CA HIS A 63 -11.98 -7.32 4.24
C HIS A 63 -12.17 -7.84 2.81
N VAL A 64 -12.60 -9.09 2.67
CA VAL A 64 -12.91 -9.71 1.38
C VAL A 64 -14.30 -10.34 1.44
N LEU A 65 -15.14 -10.03 0.46
CA LEU A 65 -16.38 -10.73 0.19
C LEU A 65 -16.13 -11.70 -0.97
N ASP A 66 -16.08 -12.99 -0.65
CA ASP A 66 -16.01 -14.05 -1.65
C ASP A 66 -17.44 -14.42 -2.10
N SER A 67 -17.75 -14.13 -3.37
CA SER A 67 -19.03 -14.48 -4.00
C SER A 67 -19.31 -16.00 -4.01
N ALA A 68 -18.27 -16.84 -3.88
CA ALA A 68 -18.42 -18.30 -3.83
C ALA A 68 -18.92 -18.81 -2.46
N GLN A 69 -18.85 -17.99 -1.41
CA GLN A 69 -19.32 -18.35 -0.06
C GLN A 69 -20.73 -17.85 0.25
N ILE A 70 -21.42 -17.29 -0.73
CA ILE A 70 -22.78 -16.77 -0.57
C ILE A 70 -23.74 -17.93 -0.80
N PRO A 71 -24.34 -18.51 0.25
CA PRO A 71 -25.26 -19.61 0.05
C PRO A 71 -26.40 -19.11 -0.84
N PHE A 72 -26.80 -19.91 -1.83
CA PHE A 72 -27.99 -19.68 -2.67
C PHE A 72 -29.30 -19.65 -1.86
N SER A 73 -29.24 -19.70 -0.52
CA SER A 73 -30.40 -19.63 0.36
C SER A 73 -30.89 -18.20 0.48
N SER A 74 -32.20 -18.07 0.34
CA SER A 74 -33.05 -16.88 0.42
C SER A 74 -33.05 -16.13 1.76
N SER A 75 -31.94 -16.10 2.50
CA SER A 75 -31.81 -15.24 3.68
C SER A 75 -31.59 -13.81 3.20
N THR A 76 -32.47 -12.91 3.64
CA THR A 76 -32.45 -11.45 3.41
C THR A 76 -31.20 -10.74 3.95
N ASP A 77 -30.25 -11.45 4.55
CA ASP A 77 -29.01 -10.85 5.04
C ASP A 77 -27.98 -10.73 3.92
N PRO A 78 -27.49 -9.50 3.62
CA PRO A 78 -26.41 -9.32 2.67
C PRO A 78 -25.18 -10.06 3.18
N ALA A 79 -24.53 -10.83 2.30
CA ALA A 79 -23.29 -11.50 2.62
C ALA A 79 -22.28 -10.49 3.18
N GLN A 80 -21.79 -10.73 4.38
CA GLN A 80 -20.88 -9.80 5.05
C GLN A 80 -19.45 -10.05 4.61
N PRO A 81 -18.64 -8.99 4.38
CA PRO A 81 -17.22 -9.13 4.12
C PRO A 81 -16.52 -9.89 5.25
N CYS A 82 -15.69 -10.87 4.91
CA CYS A 82 -14.86 -11.61 5.86
C CYS A 82 -13.58 -10.83 6.16
N LEU A 83 -13.23 -10.71 7.43
CA LEU A 83 -11.96 -10.12 7.86
C LEU A 83 -10.81 -11.09 7.54
N VAL A 84 -9.85 -10.66 6.73
CA VAL A 84 -8.64 -11.44 6.40
C VAL A 84 -7.54 -11.18 7.42
N PHE A 85 -7.27 -9.90 7.70
CA PHE A 85 -6.37 -9.46 8.77
C PHE A 85 -6.80 -8.08 9.24
N SER A 86 -6.48 -7.75 10.49
CA SER A 86 -6.72 -6.44 11.10
C SER A 86 -5.47 -5.98 11.84
N ASP A 87 -5.37 -4.65 12.00
CA ASP A 87 -4.33 -4.00 12.80
C ASP A 87 -2.90 -4.42 12.44
N VAL A 88 -2.66 -4.56 11.12
CA VAL A 88 -1.31 -4.81 10.61
C VAL A 88 -0.57 -3.50 10.50
N ARG A 89 0.67 -3.49 10.99
CA ARG A 89 1.60 -2.38 10.85
C ARG A 89 2.70 -2.76 9.87
N ILE A 90 2.93 -1.91 8.89
CA ILE A 90 4.02 -2.07 7.92
C ILE A 90 5.05 -0.98 8.17
N VAL A 91 6.30 -1.36 8.38
CA VAL A 91 7.43 -0.43 8.49
C VAL A 91 8.44 -0.79 7.41
N GLY A 92 8.88 0.18 6.63
CA GLY A 92 9.84 -0.10 5.57
C GLY A 92 10.70 1.06 5.15
N GLY A 93 11.80 0.74 4.50
CA GLY A 93 12.71 1.66 3.84
C GLY A 93 12.60 1.55 2.32
N LEU A 94 12.64 2.68 1.62
CA LEU A 94 12.70 2.78 0.17
C LEU A 94 13.95 3.57 -0.22
N ALA A 95 14.84 2.96 -1.00
CA ALA A 95 15.93 3.64 -1.68
C ALA A 95 15.60 3.73 -3.18
N ALA A 96 15.65 4.92 -3.76
CA ALA A 96 15.33 5.16 -5.16
C ALA A 96 16.47 5.87 -5.88
N LYS A 97 16.86 5.35 -7.05
CA LYS A 97 17.79 5.98 -7.96
C LYS A 97 17.02 6.62 -9.12
N ARG A 98 17.27 7.89 -9.40
CA ARG A 98 16.64 8.66 -10.46
C ARG A 98 17.69 9.31 -11.35
N ARG A 99 17.32 9.59 -12.60
CA ARG A 99 18.10 10.44 -13.50
C ARG A 99 17.83 11.91 -13.19
N THR A 100 18.85 12.74 -13.08
CA THR A 100 18.70 14.16 -12.69
C THR A 100 18.04 15.02 -13.77
N ALA A 101 18.22 14.69 -15.05
CA ALA A 101 17.70 15.46 -16.18
C ALA A 101 16.17 15.54 -16.22
N ASP A 102 15.47 14.47 -15.82
CA ASP A 102 14.01 14.35 -15.93
C ASP A 102 13.35 13.65 -14.72
N TRP A 103 14.13 13.40 -13.66
CA TRP A 103 13.69 12.69 -12.46
C TRP A 103 13.11 11.29 -12.70
N LYS A 104 13.37 10.68 -13.86
CA LYS A 104 12.90 9.32 -14.19
C LYS A 104 13.49 8.33 -13.20
N LEU A 105 12.63 7.46 -12.66
CA LEU A 105 13.06 6.33 -11.83
C LEU A 105 13.88 5.35 -12.66
N LEU A 106 15.12 5.11 -12.25
CA LEU A 106 16.03 4.16 -12.88
C LEU A 106 15.98 2.81 -12.17
N SER A 107 16.03 2.81 -10.85
CA SER A 107 15.91 1.62 -10.01
C SER A 107 15.43 1.98 -8.61
N TYR A 108 14.93 0.97 -7.88
CA TYR A 108 14.58 1.12 -6.48
C TYR A 108 14.86 -0.17 -5.70
N LYS A 109 15.01 -0.04 -4.39
CA LYS A 109 15.05 -1.14 -3.43
C LYS A 109 14.09 -0.80 -2.29
N ALA A 110 13.24 -1.76 -1.93
CA ALA A 110 12.37 -1.65 -0.77
C ALA A 110 12.72 -2.74 0.24
N GLU A 111 12.76 -2.38 1.51
CA GLU A 111 12.88 -3.29 2.64
C GLU A 111 11.63 -3.10 3.48
N VAL A 112 10.87 -4.16 3.71
CA VAL A 112 9.56 -4.08 4.36
C VAL A 112 9.49 -5.11 5.47
N GLU A 113 9.06 -4.65 6.63
CA GLU A 113 8.74 -5.45 7.79
C GLU A 113 7.24 -5.35 8.05
N VAL A 114 6.59 -6.50 8.17
CA VAL A 114 5.16 -6.61 8.51
C VAL A 114 5.07 -7.05 9.97
N GLN A 115 4.33 -6.28 10.76
CA GLN A 115 4.12 -6.49 12.18
C GLN A 115 2.63 -6.70 12.42
N GLU A 116 2.23 -7.89 12.85
CA GLU A 116 0.90 -8.13 13.38
C GLU A 116 0.83 -7.58 14.81
N LEU A 117 -0.08 -6.63 15.05
CA LEU A 117 -0.33 -6.11 16.39
C LEU A 117 -1.42 -6.99 17.03
N ARG A 118 -1.07 -7.66 18.13
CA ARG A 118 -1.98 -8.55 18.90
C ARG A 118 -2.58 -7.82 20.09
#